data_AF-A0A084G1G7-F1
#
_entry.id   AF-A0A084G1G7-F1
#
_cell.length_a   1.000
_cell.length_b   1.000
_cell.length_c   1.000
_cell.angle_alpha   90.00
_cell.angle_beta   90.00
_cell.angle_gamma   90.00
#
_symmetry.space_group_name_H-M   'P 1'
#
loop_
_entity.id
_entity.type
_entity.pdbx_description
1 polymer ?
#
loop_
_entity_poly.entity_id
_entity_poly.type
_entity_poly.pdbx_seq_one_letter_code
_entity_poly.pdbx_strand_id
1 'polypeptide(L)'
;MVKLEDPEILERDVRDEYDHPLPQKVLDERTIYLSRNNYGRLLRPTGIVQITDFGLSVRGDVPHSGCIQAELYRAPEVVLDAGYTYSADIWSLGVMLWDLLQGKKLFDLVDPTTGEYDDQRHLAQITSLLGKAPDDLLRQGQRTSMFYESDGKLKDPSLVSPGFSFEGTIDVIDGEEKRMFIEFVKRMLRWSPKERQTAKELLNDPWLHDGFSQ
;
A
#
# COMPACT_ATOMS: atom_id res chain seq x y z
N MET A 1 17.59 0.22 -16.63
CA MET A 1 18.91 -0.37 -16.31
C MET A 1 19.00 -0.47 -14.81
N VAL A 2 19.11 -1.68 -14.26
CA VAL A 2 19.23 -1.93 -12.81
C VAL A 2 20.58 -1.38 -12.35
N LYS A 3 20.60 -0.65 -11.23
CA LYS A 3 21.83 -0.11 -10.62
C LYS A 3 22.06 -0.80 -9.27
N LEU A 4 23.33 -0.98 -8.93
CA LEU A 4 23.76 -1.51 -7.64
C LEU A 4 24.26 -0.34 -6.77
N GLU A 5 23.87 -0.31 -5.50
CA GLU A 5 24.39 0.67 -4.53
C GLU A 5 25.85 0.45 -4.18
N ASP A 6 26.26 -0.80 -4.24
CA ASP A 6 27.62 -1.23 -4.02
C ASP A 6 27.89 -2.40 -4.97
N PRO A 7 28.82 -2.25 -5.94
CA PRO A 7 29.23 -3.35 -6.82
C PRO A 7 29.73 -4.58 -6.04
N GLU A 8 30.26 -4.41 -4.82
CA GLU A 8 30.72 -5.51 -3.98
C GLU A 8 29.59 -6.44 -3.53
N ILE A 9 28.31 -6.03 -3.63
CA ILE A 9 27.16 -6.89 -3.33
C ILE A 9 27.23 -8.19 -4.13
N LEU A 10 27.62 -8.14 -5.41
CA LEU A 10 27.71 -9.33 -6.24
C LEU A 10 28.82 -10.28 -5.76
N GLU A 11 29.97 -9.74 -5.37
CA GLU A 11 31.07 -10.57 -4.86
C GLU A 11 30.74 -11.19 -3.51
N ARG A 12 30.05 -10.45 -2.64
CA ARG A 12 29.55 -10.96 -1.36
C ARG A 12 28.51 -12.05 -1.58
N ASP A 13 27.59 -11.87 -2.52
CA ASP A 13 26.56 -12.86 -2.85
C ASP A 13 27.18 -14.17 -3.35
N VAL A 14 28.20 -14.09 -4.22
CA VAL A 14 28.93 -15.27 -4.70
C VAL A 14 29.69 -15.98 -3.57
N ARG A 15 30.34 -15.23 -2.67
CA ARG A 15 31.04 -15.82 -1.52
C ARG A 15 30.06 -16.47 -0.54
N ASP A 16 28.95 -15.79 -0.24
CA ASP A 16 27.92 -16.31 0.66
C ASP A 16 27.24 -17.56 0.08
N GLU A 17 27.01 -17.63 -1.23
CA GLU A 17 26.48 -18.84 -1.88
C GLU A 17 27.48 -19.99 -1.87
N TYR A 18 28.78 -19.70 -1.98
CA TYR A 18 29.84 -20.71 -1.89
C TYR A 18 29.99 -21.25 -0.45
N ASP A 19 30.04 -20.37 0.53
CA ASP A 19 30.25 -20.72 1.94
C ASP A 19 28.97 -21.29 2.60
N HIS A 20 27.79 -20.79 2.19
CA HIS A 20 26.49 -21.11 2.77
C HIS A 20 25.41 -21.30 1.69
N PRO A 21 25.48 -22.36 0.87
CA PRO A 21 24.60 -22.54 -0.28
C PRO A 21 23.13 -22.58 0.12
N LEU A 22 22.28 -21.90 -0.66
CA LEU A 22 20.84 -21.96 -0.46
C LEU A 22 20.30 -23.35 -0.83
N PRO A 23 19.09 -23.72 -0.36
CA PRO A 23 18.43 -24.94 -0.79
C PRO A 23 18.41 -25.04 -2.32
N GLN A 24 18.89 -26.18 -2.82
CA GLN A 24 18.93 -26.50 -4.24
C GLN A 24 18.16 -27.79 -4.52
N LYS A 25 17.52 -27.84 -5.69
CA LYS A 25 16.87 -29.05 -6.21
C LYS A 25 17.69 -29.58 -7.38
N VAL A 26 18.37 -30.70 -7.17
CA VAL A 26 19.12 -31.39 -8.22
C VAL A 26 18.16 -32.26 -9.03
N LEU A 27 18.14 -32.07 -10.34
CA LEU A 27 17.46 -32.90 -11.33
C LEU A 27 18.52 -33.47 -12.28
N ASP A 28 18.18 -34.51 -13.03
CA ASP A 28 19.13 -35.21 -13.92
C ASP A 28 19.85 -34.29 -14.92
N GLU A 29 19.17 -33.23 -15.40
CA GLU A 29 19.73 -32.31 -16.41
C GLU A 29 20.12 -30.92 -15.86
N ARG A 30 19.69 -30.58 -14.63
CA ARG A 30 19.95 -29.24 -14.07
C ARG A 30 19.79 -29.20 -12.56
N THR A 31 20.49 -28.25 -11.95
CA THR A 31 20.23 -27.83 -10.58
C THR A 31 19.39 -26.56 -10.58
N ILE A 32 18.32 -26.55 -9.80
CA ILE A 32 17.51 -25.36 -9.54
C ILE A 32 17.95 -24.79 -8.21
N TYR A 33 18.46 -23.55 -8.22
CA TYR A 33 18.86 -22.82 -7.03
C TYR A 33 17.71 -21.94 -6.57
N LEU A 34 17.49 -21.88 -5.27
CA LEU A 34 16.64 -20.85 -4.69
C LEU A 34 17.32 -19.48 -4.89
N SER A 35 16.60 -18.49 -5.41
CA SER A 35 17.15 -17.14 -5.59
C SER A 35 17.38 -16.48 -4.25
N ARG A 36 18.57 -15.88 -4.05
CA ARG A 36 18.75 -14.84 -3.04
C ARG A 36 18.00 -13.60 -3.50
N ASN A 37 17.12 -13.10 -2.65
CA ASN A 37 16.28 -11.94 -2.95
C ASN A 37 16.28 -10.91 -1.82
N ASN A 38 17.07 -11.14 -0.76
CA ASN A 38 17.20 -10.23 0.36
C ASN A 38 18.65 -9.74 0.47
N TYR A 39 18.91 -8.57 -0.11
CA TYR A 39 20.20 -7.89 -0.06
C TYR A 39 20.29 -6.87 1.09
N GLY A 40 19.36 -6.94 2.04
CA GLY A 40 19.23 -5.97 3.13
C GLY A 40 18.53 -4.69 2.71
N ARG A 41 18.57 -3.69 3.58
CA ARG A 41 18.00 -2.36 3.33
C ARG A 41 18.97 -1.56 2.47
N LEU A 42 18.44 -0.87 1.46
CA LEU A 42 19.20 0.12 0.69
C LEU A 42 19.84 1.15 1.64
N LEU A 43 21.16 1.26 1.55
CA LEU A 43 21.99 2.21 2.29
C LEU A 43 21.98 3.58 1.61
N ARG A 44 21.89 3.61 0.28
CA ARG A 44 21.85 4.85 -0.50
C ARG A 44 20.87 4.76 -1.67
N PRO A 45 20.08 5.80 -1.94
CA PRO A 45 19.24 5.84 -3.14
C PRO A 45 20.12 5.69 -4.38
N THR A 46 19.89 4.64 -5.16
CA THR A 46 20.62 4.43 -6.42
C THR A 46 19.75 4.72 -7.62
N GLY A 47 20.03 5.87 -8.23
CA GLY A 47 19.44 6.23 -9.52
C GLY A 47 18.02 6.76 -9.43
N ILE A 48 17.31 6.63 -10.54
CA ILE A 48 15.96 7.15 -10.72
C ILE A 48 14.99 6.01 -10.41
N VAL A 49 14.03 6.26 -9.51
CA VAL A 49 12.96 5.31 -9.23
C VAL A 49 12.07 5.19 -10.46
N GLN A 50 11.80 3.96 -10.90
CA GLN A 50 10.94 3.67 -12.04
C GLN A 50 9.90 2.64 -11.63
N ILE A 51 8.64 2.86 -12.03
CA ILE A 51 7.59 1.86 -11.90
C ILE A 51 7.90 0.72 -12.87
N THR A 52 7.81 -0.51 -12.38
CA THR A 52 8.07 -1.74 -13.12
C THR A 52 6.97 -2.76 -12.83
N ASP A 53 7.10 -3.96 -13.41
CA ASP A 53 6.20 -5.09 -13.22
C ASP A 53 4.74 -4.79 -13.59
N PHE A 54 4.52 -4.57 -14.88
CA PHE A 54 3.20 -4.32 -15.45
C PHE A 54 2.40 -5.61 -15.70
N GLY A 55 2.78 -6.75 -15.09
CA GLY A 55 2.18 -8.06 -15.32
C GLY A 55 0.69 -8.14 -14.98
N LEU A 56 0.22 -7.27 -14.07
CA LEU A 56 -1.19 -7.15 -13.67
C LEU A 56 -1.84 -5.84 -14.14
N SER A 57 -1.17 -5.06 -15.00
CA SER A 57 -1.71 -3.80 -15.49
C SER A 57 -2.90 -4.02 -16.42
N VAL A 58 -3.86 -3.10 -16.36
CA VAL A 58 -5.06 -3.10 -17.21
C VAL A 58 -5.24 -1.73 -17.86
N ARG A 59 -6.06 -1.66 -18.92
CA ARG A 59 -6.34 -0.38 -19.58
C ARG A 59 -7.24 0.49 -18.73
N GLY A 60 -6.90 1.76 -18.54
CA GLY A 60 -7.69 2.68 -17.70
C GLY A 60 -8.96 3.25 -18.35
N ASP A 61 -9.23 2.96 -19.62
CA ASP A 61 -10.37 3.50 -20.38
C ASP A 61 -11.64 2.64 -20.31
N VAL A 62 -11.60 1.54 -19.56
CA VAL A 62 -12.75 0.65 -19.35
C VAL A 62 -12.99 0.43 -17.85
N PRO A 63 -14.23 0.18 -17.42
CA PRO A 63 -14.53 -0.23 -16.05
C PRO A 63 -13.92 -1.60 -15.74
N HIS A 64 -13.44 -1.79 -14.51
CA HIS A 64 -12.93 -3.07 -14.03
C HIS A 64 -13.53 -3.44 -12.67
N SER A 65 -13.47 -4.72 -12.34
CA SER A 65 -13.89 -5.29 -11.05
C SER A 65 -12.99 -6.46 -10.65
N GLY A 66 -13.20 -7.01 -9.46
CA GLY A 66 -12.40 -8.12 -8.93
C GLY A 66 -11.23 -7.70 -8.04
N CYS A 67 -10.47 -8.71 -7.61
CA CYS A 67 -9.42 -8.54 -6.62
C CYS A 67 -8.09 -8.11 -7.26
N ILE A 68 -7.68 -6.88 -6.99
CA ILE A 68 -6.37 -6.33 -7.35
C ILE A 68 -5.65 -5.81 -6.10
N GLN A 69 -4.44 -5.30 -6.30
CA GLN A 69 -3.55 -4.74 -5.28
C GLN A 69 -3.08 -5.79 -4.26
N ALA A 70 -1.88 -5.56 -3.72
CA ALA A 70 -1.48 -6.26 -2.51
C ALA A 70 -2.42 -5.84 -1.36
N GLU A 71 -2.68 -6.77 -0.45
CA GLU A 71 -3.71 -6.65 0.59
C GLU A 71 -3.62 -5.35 1.40
N LEU A 72 -2.42 -4.97 1.84
CA LEU A 72 -2.14 -3.75 2.61
C LEU A 72 -2.44 -2.45 1.85
N TYR A 73 -2.38 -2.49 0.52
CA TYR A 73 -2.54 -1.31 -0.34
C TYR A 73 -3.88 -1.28 -1.06
N ARG A 74 -4.78 -2.22 -0.75
CA ARG A 74 -6.06 -2.39 -1.44
C ARG A 74 -7.02 -1.26 -1.11
N ALA A 75 -7.65 -0.71 -2.15
CA ALA A 75 -8.59 0.40 -2.01
C ALA A 75 -9.97 -0.08 -1.50
N PRO A 76 -10.76 0.76 -0.80
CA PRO A 76 -12.05 0.35 -0.25
C PRO A 76 -13.05 -0.11 -1.32
N GLU A 77 -13.06 0.53 -2.50
CA GLU A 77 -13.89 0.10 -3.63
C GLU A 77 -13.51 -1.29 -4.17
N VAL A 78 -12.26 -1.71 -4.00
CA VAL A 78 -11.78 -3.03 -4.41
C VAL A 78 -12.15 -4.07 -3.34
N VAL A 79 -12.00 -3.74 -2.05
CA VAL A 79 -12.45 -4.64 -0.95
C VAL A 79 -13.96 -4.91 -1.07
N LEU A 80 -14.75 -3.88 -1.35
CA LEU A 80 -16.21 -3.96 -1.49
C LEU A 80 -16.68 -4.51 -2.85
N ASP A 81 -15.78 -4.68 -3.81
CA ASP A 81 -16.08 -5.00 -5.22
C ASP A 81 -17.14 -4.05 -5.82
N ALA A 82 -16.89 -2.74 -5.69
CA ALA A 82 -17.72 -1.66 -6.23
C ALA A 82 -17.26 -1.20 -7.64
N GLY A 83 -16.28 -1.90 -8.21
CA GLY A 83 -15.57 -1.51 -9.42
C GLY A 83 -14.45 -0.49 -9.14
N TYR A 84 -13.44 -0.48 -10.00
CA TYR A 84 -12.25 0.37 -9.84
C TYR A 84 -11.81 1.04 -11.15
N THR A 85 -11.01 2.09 -10.98
CA THR A 85 -10.33 2.84 -12.06
C THR A 85 -8.89 3.15 -11.60
N TYR A 86 -8.18 4.03 -12.33
CA TYR A 86 -6.85 4.53 -11.94
C TYR A 86 -6.81 5.15 -10.53
N SER A 87 -7.95 5.55 -9.96
CA SER A 87 -8.07 6.01 -8.58
C SER A 87 -7.62 4.99 -7.53
N ALA A 88 -7.63 3.69 -7.85
CA ALA A 88 -7.11 2.63 -6.98
C ALA A 88 -5.58 2.72 -6.83
N ASP A 89 -4.86 3.10 -7.89
CA ASP A 89 -3.42 3.33 -7.83
C ASP A 89 -3.08 4.55 -6.95
N ILE A 90 -3.92 5.59 -7.00
CA ILE A 90 -3.76 6.78 -6.13
C ILE A 90 -3.94 6.40 -4.66
N TRP A 91 -4.90 5.53 -4.34
CA TRP A 91 -5.03 5.00 -2.98
C TRP A 91 -3.79 4.23 -2.54
N SER A 92 -3.32 3.30 -3.38
CA SER A 92 -2.11 2.52 -3.12
C SER A 92 -0.92 3.43 -2.83
N LEU A 93 -0.76 4.48 -3.64
CA LEU A 93 0.29 5.48 -3.47
C LEU A 93 0.17 6.21 -2.12
N GLY A 94 -1.03 6.64 -1.72
CA GLY A 94 -1.25 7.32 -0.44
C GLY A 94 -0.87 6.46 0.76
N VAL A 95 -1.26 5.18 0.76
CA VAL A 95 -0.88 4.22 1.80
C VAL A 95 0.63 3.96 1.78
N MET A 96 1.21 3.76 0.59
CA MET A 96 2.64 3.52 0.43
C MET A 96 3.50 4.70 0.89
N LEU A 97 3.12 5.94 0.57
CA LEU A 97 3.85 7.14 1.01
C LEU A 97 3.84 7.26 2.53
N TRP A 98 2.70 6.97 3.16
CA TRP A 98 2.61 6.90 4.61
C TRP A 98 3.55 5.84 5.18
N ASP A 99 3.53 4.61 4.64
CA ASP A 99 4.39 3.50 5.08
C ASP A 99 5.88 3.85 4.98
N LEU A 100 6.27 4.45 3.84
CA LEU A 100 7.65 4.82 3.56
C LEU A 100 8.14 5.91 4.50
N LEU A 101 7.31 6.92 4.76
CA LEU A 101 7.64 8.00 5.68
C LEU A 101 7.82 7.43 7.10
N GLN A 102 6.82 6.70 7.58
CA GLN A 102 6.73 6.31 8.98
C GLN A 102 7.56 5.06 9.33
N GLY A 103 7.98 4.28 8.33
CA GLY A 103 8.74 3.05 8.51
C GLY A 103 7.96 1.88 9.11
N LYS A 104 6.62 1.98 9.18
CA LYS A 104 5.70 0.94 9.66
C LYS A 104 4.48 0.87 8.74
N LYS A 105 3.54 -0.04 9.00
CA LYS A 105 2.31 -0.17 8.20
C LYS A 105 1.20 0.76 8.69
N LEU A 106 0.53 1.47 7.78
CA LEU A 106 -0.61 2.32 8.13
C LEU A 106 -1.73 1.48 8.72
N PHE A 107 -2.00 0.35 8.08
CA PHE A 107 -3.04 -0.56 8.47
C PHE A 107 -2.46 -1.87 8.99
N ASP A 108 -2.99 -2.33 10.12
CA ASP A 108 -2.71 -3.64 10.71
C ASP A 108 -3.88 -4.58 10.39
N LEU A 109 -3.72 -5.33 9.30
CA LEU A 109 -4.81 -6.03 8.60
C LEU A 109 -4.83 -7.54 8.84
N VAL A 110 -3.87 -8.04 9.61
CA VAL A 110 -3.72 -9.47 9.87
C VAL A 110 -4.52 -9.83 11.12
N ASP A 111 -5.35 -10.87 11.03
CA ASP A 111 -6.01 -11.41 12.20
C ASP A 111 -4.96 -12.04 13.12
N PRO A 112 -4.89 -11.64 14.41
CA PRO A 112 -3.86 -12.11 15.32
C PRO A 112 -3.99 -13.60 15.69
N THR A 113 -5.14 -14.22 15.41
CA THR A 113 -5.45 -15.62 15.67
C THR A 113 -5.08 -16.50 14.48
N THR A 114 -5.46 -16.08 13.27
CA THR A 114 -5.24 -16.89 12.05
C THR A 114 -3.93 -16.55 11.34
N GLY A 115 -3.40 -15.34 11.51
CA GLY A 115 -2.27 -14.84 10.75
C GLY A 115 -2.62 -14.51 9.29
N GLU A 116 -3.91 -14.49 8.94
CA GLU A 116 -4.41 -14.20 7.59
C GLU A 116 -4.96 -12.77 7.49
N TYR A 117 -5.01 -12.25 6.27
CA TYR A 117 -5.60 -10.96 5.96
C TYR A 117 -7.13 -10.97 6.17
N ASP A 118 -7.65 -9.95 6.87
CA ASP A 118 -9.07 -9.80 7.20
C ASP A 118 -9.67 -8.53 6.57
N ASP A 119 -10.53 -8.71 5.58
CA ASP A 119 -11.27 -7.63 4.90
C ASP A 119 -12.16 -6.81 5.88
N GLN A 120 -12.76 -7.44 6.90
CA GLN A 120 -13.60 -6.75 7.89
C GLN A 120 -12.75 -5.78 8.72
N ARG A 121 -11.59 -6.25 9.19
CA ARG A 121 -10.59 -5.42 9.89
C ARG A 121 -10.05 -4.29 9.00
N HIS A 122 -9.83 -4.56 7.72
CA HIS A 122 -9.41 -3.54 6.76
C HIS A 122 -10.42 -2.40 6.65
N LEU A 123 -11.69 -2.73 6.42
CA LEU A 123 -12.76 -1.72 6.34
C LEU A 123 -12.97 -0.99 7.67
N ALA A 124 -12.78 -1.68 8.81
CA ALA A 124 -12.86 -1.06 10.12
C ALA A 124 -11.74 -0.04 10.35
N GLN A 125 -10.50 -0.33 9.97
CA GLN A 125 -9.39 0.62 10.09
C GLN A 125 -9.49 1.81 9.13
N ILE A 126 -9.97 1.58 7.90
CA ILE A 126 -10.31 2.69 7.00
C ILE A 126 -11.40 3.56 7.64
N THR A 127 -12.41 2.94 8.27
CA THR A 127 -13.47 3.65 9.00
C THR A 127 -12.93 4.43 10.19
N SER A 128 -11.97 3.87 10.93
CA SER A 128 -11.27 4.59 12.00
C SER A 128 -10.55 5.84 11.50
N LEU A 129 -9.91 5.77 10.33
CA LEU A 129 -9.12 6.86 9.77
C LEU A 129 -9.97 7.95 9.09
N LEU A 130 -10.98 7.53 8.33
CA LEU A 130 -11.73 8.39 7.41
C LEU A 130 -13.18 8.66 7.86
N GLY A 131 -13.64 8.00 8.93
CA GLY A 131 -15.03 8.00 9.35
C GLY A 131 -15.90 7.04 8.53
N LYS A 132 -17.23 7.17 8.67
CA LYS A 132 -18.20 6.25 8.06
C LYS A 132 -18.07 6.19 6.53
N ALA A 133 -18.14 4.99 5.97
CA ALA A 133 -18.25 4.77 4.54
C ALA A 133 -19.49 5.47 3.95
N PRO A 134 -19.36 6.17 2.81
CA PRO A 134 -20.48 6.79 2.09
C PRO A 134 -21.49 5.76 1.59
N ASP A 135 -22.78 6.06 1.72
CA ASP A 135 -23.85 5.13 1.36
C ASP A 135 -23.86 4.80 -0.15
N ASP A 136 -23.39 5.71 -1.01
CA ASP A 136 -23.31 5.48 -2.45
C ASP A 136 -22.24 4.44 -2.81
N LEU A 137 -21.11 4.42 -2.10
CA LEU A 137 -20.07 3.40 -2.24
C LEU A 137 -20.60 2.04 -1.78
N LEU A 138 -21.25 2.00 -0.61
CA LEU A 138 -21.85 0.78 -0.07
C LEU A 138 -22.92 0.20 -1.00
N ARG A 139 -23.75 1.05 -1.65
CA ARG A 139 -24.74 0.60 -2.63
C ARG A 139 -24.13 0.00 -3.90
N GLN A 140 -22.94 0.45 -4.30
CA GLN A 140 -22.26 -0.05 -5.51
C GLN A 140 -21.52 -1.37 -5.25
N GLY A 141 -21.04 -1.58 -4.02
CA GLY A 141 -20.25 -2.75 -3.64
C GLY A 141 -21.05 -4.05 -3.66
N GLN A 142 -20.60 -5.01 -4.47
CA GLN A 142 -21.21 -6.35 -4.52
C GLN A 142 -20.97 -7.15 -3.24
N ARG A 143 -19.91 -6.84 -2.49
CA ARG A 143 -19.54 -7.52 -1.23
C ARG A 143 -20.01 -6.76 0.03
N THR A 144 -20.70 -5.63 -0.11
CA THR A 144 -21.12 -4.79 1.03
C THR A 144 -21.87 -5.58 2.10
N SER A 145 -22.79 -6.46 1.71
CA SER A 145 -23.59 -7.27 2.65
C SER A 145 -22.78 -8.27 3.47
N MET A 146 -21.51 -8.52 3.12
CA MET A 146 -20.60 -9.33 3.95
C MET A 146 -20.17 -8.55 5.19
N PHE A 147 -19.94 -7.25 5.06
CA PHE A 147 -19.24 -6.43 6.06
C PHE A 147 -20.10 -5.38 6.77
N TYR A 148 -21.21 -4.98 6.13
CA TYR A 148 -22.13 -3.95 6.62
C TYR A 148 -23.55 -4.51 6.81
N GLU A 149 -24.23 -3.98 7.80
CA GLU A 149 -25.67 -4.11 7.99
C GLU A 149 -26.43 -3.27 6.97
N SER A 150 -27.74 -3.54 6.82
CA SER A 150 -28.61 -2.83 5.87
C SER A 150 -28.76 -1.33 6.15
N ASP A 151 -28.48 -0.88 7.38
CA ASP A 151 -28.45 0.53 7.78
C ASP A 151 -27.08 1.23 7.53
N GLY A 152 -26.13 0.51 6.93
CA GLY A 152 -24.81 1.00 6.58
C GLY A 152 -23.82 1.04 7.75
N LYS A 153 -24.12 0.39 8.88
CA LYS A 153 -23.15 0.17 9.97
C LYS A 153 -22.28 -1.04 9.69
N LEU A 154 -21.00 -0.99 10.07
CA LEU A 154 -20.15 -2.17 10.08
C LEU A 154 -20.76 -3.24 11.02
N LYS A 155 -20.73 -4.50 10.58
CA LYS A 155 -21.23 -5.63 11.37
C LYS A 155 -20.42 -5.87 12.65
N ASP A 156 -19.11 -5.69 12.57
CA ASP A 156 -18.22 -5.70 13.73
C ASP A 156 -17.66 -4.30 14.00
N PRO A 157 -18.37 -3.47 14.78
CA PRO A 157 -17.90 -2.15 15.17
C PRO A 157 -16.77 -2.21 16.22
N SER A 158 -16.52 -3.35 16.86
CA SER A 158 -15.47 -3.47 17.88
C SER A 158 -14.06 -3.38 17.30
N LEU A 159 -13.92 -3.64 16.00
CA LEU A 159 -12.67 -3.50 15.25
C LEU A 159 -12.31 -2.04 14.94
N VAL A 160 -13.26 -1.11 15.10
CA VAL A 160 -13.01 0.32 14.89
C VAL A 160 -12.25 0.86 16.09
N SER A 161 -10.99 1.24 15.86
CA SER A 161 -10.10 1.80 16.87
C SER A 161 -10.39 3.30 17.09
N PRO A 162 -10.84 3.72 18.28
CA PRO A 162 -11.03 5.14 18.59
C PRO A 162 -9.67 5.87 18.65
N GLY A 163 -9.62 7.10 18.13
CA GLY A 163 -8.42 7.96 18.19
C GLY A 163 -7.37 7.69 17.10
N PHE A 164 -7.57 6.68 16.26
CA PHE A 164 -6.77 6.49 15.06
C PHE A 164 -7.00 7.65 14.09
N SER A 165 -5.95 8.41 13.78
CA SER A 165 -6.03 9.63 12.99
C SER A 165 -4.73 9.86 12.24
N PHE A 166 -4.75 10.64 11.16
CA PHE A 166 -3.52 11.02 10.45
C PHE A 166 -2.51 11.69 11.38
N GLU A 167 -2.98 12.60 12.22
CA GLU A 167 -2.17 13.37 13.14
C GLU A 167 -1.55 12.50 14.24
N GLY A 168 -2.28 11.49 14.74
CA GLY A 168 -1.80 10.58 15.78
C GLY A 168 -0.92 9.44 15.26
N THR A 169 -0.93 9.16 13.97
CA THR A 169 -0.23 8.00 13.39
C THR A 169 1.18 8.35 12.87
N ILE A 170 1.42 9.62 12.55
CA ILE A 170 2.72 10.14 12.07
C ILE A 170 3.51 10.74 13.23
N ASP A 171 4.70 10.23 13.50
CA ASP A 171 5.59 10.72 14.59
C ASP A 171 7.01 11.08 14.11
N VAL A 172 7.37 10.75 12.87
CA VAL A 172 8.73 10.97 12.32
C VAL A 172 8.99 12.39 11.81
N ILE A 173 7.93 13.15 11.54
CA ILE A 173 7.97 14.55 11.11
C ILE A 173 7.03 15.37 11.99
N ASP A 174 7.29 16.65 12.14
CA ASP A 174 6.48 17.57 12.94
C ASP A 174 6.21 18.91 12.24
N GLY A 175 5.57 19.82 12.96
CA GLY A 175 5.31 21.18 12.50
C GLY A 175 4.62 21.27 11.14
N GLU A 176 5.18 22.11 10.28
CA GLU A 176 4.61 22.43 8.97
C GLU A 176 4.76 21.29 7.97
N GLU A 177 5.88 20.56 8.01
CA GLU A 177 6.10 19.39 7.15
C GLU A 177 5.04 18.33 7.40
N LYS A 178 4.78 18.01 8.68
CA LYS A 178 3.71 17.08 9.07
C LYS A 178 2.35 17.53 8.58
N ARG A 179 2.02 18.81 8.78
CA ARG A 179 0.74 19.38 8.34
C ARG A 179 0.56 19.22 6.82
N MET A 180 1.58 19.58 6.05
CA MET A 180 1.55 19.52 4.58
C MET A 180 1.51 18.08 4.06
N PHE A 181 2.29 17.17 4.65
CA PHE A 181 2.24 15.76 4.31
C PHE A 181 0.85 15.15 4.56
N ILE A 182 0.24 15.45 5.72
CA ILE A 182 -1.10 14.98 6.04
C ILE A 182 -2.12 15.49 5.02
N GLU A 183 -2.03 16.77 4.64
CA GLU A 183 -2.89 17.35 3.61
C GLU A 183 -2.71 16.68 2.24
N PHE A 184 -1.46 16.36 1.89
CA PHE A 184 -1.14 15.65 0.65
C PHE A 184 -1.73 14.24 0.64
N VAL A 185 -1.50 13.44 1.69
CA VAL A 185 -2.05 12.07 1.80
C VAL A 185 -3.58 12.08 1.88
N LYS A 186 -4.19 13.07 2.55
CA LYS A 186 -5.66 13.22 2.58
C LYS A 186 -6.27 13.49 1.19
N ARG A 187 -5.50 13.94 0.20
CA ARG A 187 -5.99 14.08 -1.20
C ARG A 187 -6.04 12.74 -1.93
N MET A 188 -5.31 11.74 -1.44
CA MET A 188 -5.25 10.38 -1.98
C MET A 188 -6.18 9.41 -1.23
N LEU A 189 -6.22 9.51 0.10
CA LEU A 189 -6.99 8.60 0.96
C LEU A 189 -8.39 9.13 1.19
N ARG A 190 -9.27 8.84 0.23
CA ARG A 190 -10.72 9.12 0.29
C ARG A 190 -11.52 7.85 0.07
N TRP A 191 -12.65 7.74 0.77
CA TRP A 191 -13.62 6.67 0.55
C TRP A 191 -14.10 6.65 -0.91
N SER A 192 -14.60 7.79 -1.39
CA SER A 192 -15.07 7.91 -2.77
C SER A 192 -13.88 7.98 -3.72
N PRO A 193 -13.78 7.08 -4.71
CA PRO A 193 -12.69 7.11 -5.68
C PRO A 193 -12.68 8.40 -6.51
N LYS A 194 -13.86 9.03 -6.68
CA LYS A 194 -14.04 10.28 -7.45
C LYS A 194 -13.56 11.53 -6.71
N GLU A 195 -13.38 11.44 -5.39
CA GLU A 195 -12.87 12.54 -4.56
C GLU A 195 -11.34 12.52 -4.46
N ARG A 196 -10.69 11.47 -4.95
CA ARG A 196 -9.23 11.37 -4.98
C ARG A 196 -8.69 12.22 -6.11
N GLN A 197 -7.65 12.99 -5.82
CA GLN A 197 -6.95 13.74 -6.85
C GLN A 197 -6.20 12.81 -7.80
N THR A 198 -6.10 13.20 -9.06
CA THR A 198 -5.32 12.51 -10.07
C THR A 198 -3.82 12.68 -9.81
N ALA A 199 -3.00 11.77 -10.35
CA ALA A 199 -1.54 11.90 -10.28
C ALA A 199 -1.04 13.25 -10.86
N LYS A 200 -1.71 13.77 -11.89
CA LYS A 200 -1.38 15.07 -12.49
C LYS A 200 -1.63 16.23 -11.53
N GLU A 201 -2.73 16.19 -10.77
CA GLU A 201 -3.05 17.22 -9.78
C GLU A 201 -2.08 17.14 -8.60
N LEU A 202 -1.84 15.94 -8.09
CA LEU A 202 -0.92 15.66 -6.98
C LEU A 202 0.51 16.09 -7.27
N LEU A 203 0.96 16.05 -8.52
CA LEU A 203 2.30 16.50 -8.92
C LEU A 203 2.54 18.00 -8.63
N ASN A 204 1.47 18.79 -8.55
CA ASN A 204 1.54 20.22 -8.22
C ASN A 204 1.39 20.50 -6.72
N ASP A 205 1.35 19.46 -5.88
CA ASP A 205 1.23 19.64 -4.44
C ASP A 205 2.48 20.34 -3.86
N PRO A 206 2.32 21.40 -3.05
CA PRO A 206 3.45 22.11 -2.45
C PRO A 206 4.38 21.21 -1.63
N TRP A 207 3.85 20.16 -0.99
CA TRP A 207 4.68 19.25 -0.17
C TRP A 207 5.81 18.58 -0.98
N LEU A 208 5.62 18.36 -2.28
CA LEU A 208 6.64 17.75 -3.15
C LEU A 208 7.78 18.71 -3.53
N HIS A 209 7.58 20.02 -3.38
CA HIS A 209 8.49 21.05 -3.88
C HIS A 209 9.12 21.87 -2.76
N ASP A 210 8.55 21.83 -1.56
CA ASP A 210 9.10 22.53 -0.40
C ASP A 210 10.35 21.83 0.12
N GLY A 211 11.42 22.61 0.28
CA GLY A 211 12.70 22.15 0.81
C GLY A 211 12.65 22.02 2.33
N PHE A 212 11.94 21.03 2.86
CA PHE A 212 12.06 20.67 4.26
C PHE A 212 13.48 20.17 4.52
N SER A 213 14.11 20.70 5.58
CA SER A 213 15.49 20.35 5.92
C SER A 213 15.51 18.96 6.57
N GLN A 214 16.28 18.03 5.99
CA GLN A 214 16.52 16.70 6.56
C GLN A 214 17.40 16.75 7.82
#